data_AF-A0A5B7C7J2-F1
#
_entry.id   AF-A0A5B7C7J2-F1
#
_cell.length_a   1.000
_cell.length_b   1.000
_cell.length_c   1.000
_cell.angle_alpha   90.00
_cell.angle_beta   90.00
_cell.angle_gamma   90.00
#
_symmetry.space_group_name_H-M   'P 1'
#
loop_
_entity.id
_entity.type
_entity.pdbx_description
1 polymer ?
#
loop_
_entity_poly.entity_id
_entity_poly.type
_entity_poly.pdbx_seq_one_letter_code
_entity_poly.pdbx_strand_id
1 'polypeptide(L)'
;MASKVCMNGLCGASSSSDWKKGWALRSGEFANLCDKCGSAYEQLVFCDMFHSKDTGWRECTSCGKHLHCGCIASSSVLELLDNGGVNCISCTKSSGLHPVRSIHTY
;
A
#
# COMPACT_ATOMS: atom_id res chain seq x y z
N MET A 1 -21.67 -11.68 -17.27
CA MET A 1 -20.94 -10.81 -16.31
C MET A 1 -19.55 -11.40 -16.13
N ALA A 2 -18.48 -10.62 -16.29
CA ALA A 2 -17.14 -11.12 -16.01
C ALA A 2 -17.07 -11.57 -14.55
N SER A 3 -16.57 -12.78 -14.29
CA SER A 3 -16.39 -13.28 -12.93
C SER A 3 -15.34 -12.41 -12.24
N LYS A 4 -15.70 -11.80 -11.11
CA LYS A 4 -14.78 -11.03 -10.29
C LYS A 4 -13.84 -12.01 -9.58
N VAL A 5 -12.54 -11.75 -9.65
CA VAL A 5 -11.51 -12.52 -8.94
C VAL A 5 -10.77 -11.60 -8.00
N CYS A 6 -10.44 -12.11 -6.80
CA CYS A 6 -9.62 -11.39 -5.84
C CYS A 6 -8.20 -11.22 -6.39
N MET A 7 -7.73 -9.98 -6.46
CA MET A 7 -6.42 -9.62 -7.01
C MET A 7 -5.26 -9.84 -6.03
N ASN A 8 -5.52 -10.31 -4.81
CA ASN A 8 -4.46 -10.86 -3.98
C ASN A 8 -3.97 -12.19 -4.59
N GLY A 9 -2.71 -12.22 -5.05
CA GLY A 9 -2.10 -13.37 -5.73
C GLY A 9 -2.05 -14.65 -4.89
N LEU A 10 -2.10 -14.54 -3.56
CA LEU A 10 -2.15 -15.68 -2.63
C LEU A 10 -3.58 -16.13 -2.30
N CYS A 11 -4.60 -15.40 -2.77
CA CYS A 11 -6.00 -15.68 -2.48
C CYS A 11 -6.73 -16.29 -3.68
N GLY A 12 -6.78 -15.59 -4.82
CA GLY A 12 -7.44 -16.07 -6.03
C GLY A 12 -8.94 -16.38 -5.92
N ALA A 13 -9.63 -15.95 -4.85
CA ALA A 13 -11.05 -16.24 -4.65
C ALA A 13 -11.92 -15.68 -5.80
N SER A 14 -12.79 -16.52 -6.35
CA SER A 14 -13.77 -16.18 -7.39
C SER A 14 -15.19 -15.93 -6.84
N SER A 15 -15.37 -16.10 -5.53
CA SER A 15 -16.62 -15.83 -4.79
C SER A 15 -16.31 -15.06 -3.52
N SER A 16 -17.15 -14.08 -3.20
CA SER A 16 -17.05 -13.27 -1.98
C SER A 16 -18.44 -12.78 -1.57
N SER A 17 -18.67 -12.62 -0.27
CA SER A 17 -19.89 -12.01 0.28
C SER A 17 -20.00 -10.53 -0.13
N ASP A 18 -18.88 -9.82 -0.08
CA ASP A 18 -18.75 -8.43 -0.53
C ASP A 18 -17.44 -8.24 -1.31
N TRP A 19 -17.42 -7.26 -2.23
CA TRP A 19 -16.24 -6.93 -3.02
C TRP A 19 -15.74 -5.54 -2.67
N LYS A 20 -14.51 -5.49 -2.17
CA LYS A 20 -13.87 -4.27 -1.68
C LYS A 20 -12.85 -3.74 -2.67
N LYS A 21 -12.64 -2.43 -2.61
CA LYS A 21 -11.70 -1.68 -3.43
C LYS A 21 -10.31 -1.71 -2.78
N GLY A 22 -9.30 -2.18 -3.53
CA GLY A 22 -7.91 -2.28 -3.10
C GLY A 22 -7.04 -1.12 -3.59
N TRP A 23 -5.76 -1.42 -3.83
CA TRP A 23 -4.78 -0.47 -4.36
C TRP A 23 -5.10 -0.01 -5.77
N ALA A 24 -4.57 1.16 -6.14
CA ALA A 24 -4.65 1.66 -7.51
C ALA A 24 -3.83 0.77 -8.45
N LEU A 25 -4.43 0.41 -9.58
CA LEU A 25 -3.79 -0.35 -10.64
C LEU A 25 -3.09 0.61 -11.62
N ARG A 26 -2.14 0.06 -12.39
CA ARG A 26 -1.47 0.83 -13.46
C ARG A 26 -2.42 1.33 -14.55
N SER A 27 -3.60 0.71 -14.68
CA SER A 27 -4.66 1.16 -15.57
C SER A 27 -5.43 2.39 -15.07
N GLY A 28 -5.19 2.83 -13.83
CA GLY A 28 -5.97 3.88 -13.16
C GLY A 28 -7.20 3.36 -12.40
N GLU A 29 -7.60 2.11 -12.65
CA GLU A 29 -8.64 1.41 -11.90
C GLU A 29 -8.14 0.95 -10.54
N PHE A 30 -8.96 0.21 -9.80
CA PHE A 30 -8.61 -0.30 -8.47
C PHE A 30 -8.66 -1.82 -8.42
N ALA A 31 -7.78 -2.39 -7.60
CA ALA A 31 -7.75 -3.81 -7.37
C ALA A 31 -9.08 -4.28 -6.76
N ASN A 32 -9.60 -5.38 -7.28
CA ASN A 32 -10.82 -5.98 -6.76
C ASN A 32 -10.45 -7.04 -5.71
N LEU A 33 -10.88 -6.88 -4.46
CA LEU A 33 -10.52 -7.75 -3.34
C LEU A 33 -11.76 -8.40 -2.74
N CYS A 34 -11.66 -9.67 -2.34
CA CYS A 34 -12.70 -10.31 -1.52
C CYS A 34 -12.76 -9.67 -0.13
N ASP A 35 -13.82 -9.95 0.63
CA ASP A 35 -14.10 -9.33 1.93
C ASP A 35 -12.90 -9.40 2.90
N LYS A 36 -12.29 -10.58 3.05
CA LYS A 36 -11.11 -10.78 3.91
C LYS A 36 -9.91 -9.94 3.47
N CYS A 37 -9.59 -9.95 2.17
CA CYS A 37 -8.41 -9.26 1.65
C CYS A 37 -8.61 -7.73 1.67
N GLY A 38 -9.82 -7.28 1.34
CA GLY A 38 -10.18 -5.88 1.36
C GLY A 38 -10.19 -5.31 2.78
N SER A 39 -10.72 -6.04 3.75
CA SER A 39 -10.71 -5.59 5.15
C SER A 39 -9.29 -5.43 5.69
N ALA A 40 -8.38 -6.34 5.35
CA ALA A 40 -6.96 -6.21 5.69
C ALA A 40 -6.31 -5.00 5.01
N TYR A 41 -6.71 -4.68 3.78
CA TYR A 41 -6.23 -3.51 3.05
C TYR A 41 -6.74 -2.19 3.66
N GLU A 42 -8.02 -2.11 4.00
CA GLU A 42 -8.62 -0.95 4.67
C GLU A 42 -7.98 -0.66 6.03
N GLN A 43 -7.58 -1.71 6.76
CA GLN A 43 -6.90 -1.60 8.06
C GLN A 43 -5.38 -1.36 7.95
N LEU A 44 -4.83 -1.21 6.74
CA LEU A 44 -3.41 -0.99 6.48
C LEU A 44 -2.48 -2.10 7.02
N VAL A 45 -2.98 -3.36 7.04
CA VAL A 45 -2.26 -4.56 7.48
C VAL A 45 -2.16 -5.63 6.38
N PHE A 46 -2.56 -5.31 5.14
CA PHE A 46 -2.56 -6.27 4.03
C PHE A 46 -1.19 -6.92 3.82
N CYS A 47 -0.12 -6.12 3.71
CA CYS A 47 1.22 -6.66 3.51
C CYS A 47 1.72 -7.42 4.73
N ASP A 48 1.42 -6.99 5.96
CA ASP A 48 1.81 -7.72 7.16
C ASP A 48 1.17 -9.12 7.17
N MET A 49 -0.08 -9.23 6.72
CA MET A 49 -0.79 -10.51 6.68
C MET A 49 -0.37 -11.41 5.51
N PHE A 50 -0.21 -10.86 4.31
CA PHE A 50 -0.07 -11.64 3.09
C PHE A 50 1.35 -11.65 2.52
N HIS A 51 2.20 -10.71 2.90
CA HIS A 51 3.56 -10.54 2.35
C HIS A 51 4.65 -10.54 3.44
N SER A 52 4.37 -11.03 4.66
CA SER A 52 5.32 -11.02 5.78
C SER A 52 6.63 -11.78 5.53
N LYS A 53 6.66 -12.67 4.54
CA LYS A 53 7.83 -13.46 4.15
C LYS A 53 8.54 -12.92 2.91
N ASP A 54 7.99 -11.90 2.27
CA ASP A 54 8.59 -11.29 1.09
C ASP A 54 9.82 -10.47 1.49
N THR A 55 10.69 -10.19 0.54
CA THR A 55 11.79 -9.23 0.71
C THR A 55 11.30 -7.79 0.52
N GLY A 56 12.11 -6.80 0.89
CA GLY A 56 11.80 -5.38 0.62
C GLY A 56 11.08 -4.67 1.77
N TRP A 57 10.94 -5.31 2.92
CA TRP A 57 10.51 -4.64 4.15
C TRP A 57 11.56 -3.65 4.64
N ARG A 58 11.10 -2.47 5.03
CA ARG A 58 11.88 -1.41 5.67
C ARG A 58 11.11 -0.85 6.85
N GLU A 59 11.80 -0.16 7.75
CA GLU A 59 11.17 0.52 8.88
C GLU A 59 10.90 1.99 8.53
N CYS A 60 9.77 2.50 9.01
CA CYS A 60 9.46 3.92 9.00
C CYS A 60 10.51 4.69 9.80
N THR A 61 11.16 5.67 9.19
CA THR A 61 12.21 6.48 9.84
C THR A 61 11.71 7.17 11.11
N SER A 62 10.43 7.59 11.14
CA SER A 62 9.87 8.31 12.28
C SER A 62 9.30 7.44 13.40
N CYS A 63 8.84 6.22 13.12
CA CYS A 63 8.13 5.41 14.13
C CYS A 63 8.47 3.92 14.17
N GLY A 64 9.38 3.44 13.33
CA GLY A 64 9.80 2.04 13.28
C GLY A 64 8.76 1.08 12.70
N LYS A 65 7.57 1.55 12.27
CA LYS A 65 6.57 0.66 11.63
C LYS A 65 7.18 -0.01 10.39
N HIS A 66 6.99 -1.32 10.26
CA HIS A 66 7.37 -2.08 9.07
C HIS A 66 6.51 -1.66 7.86
N LEU A 67 7.17 -1.39 6.74
CA LEU A 67 6.60 -0.96 5.47
C LEU A 67 7.16 -1.83 4.35
N HIS A 68 6.28 -2.44 3.56
CA HIS A 68 6.69 -3.27 2.44
C HIS A 68 6.97 -2.41 1.20
N CYS A 69 8.24 -2.11 0.94
CA CYS A 69 8.66 -1.36 -0.24
C CYS A 69 8.64 -2.23 -1.51
N GLY A 70 8.51 -1.59 -2.67
CA GLY A 70 8.45 -2.33 -3.95
C GLY A 70 7.12 -3.08 -4.18
N CYS A 71 6.13 -2.93 -3.29
CA CYS A 71 4.83 -3.56 -3.39
C CYS A 71 3.75 -2.54 -3.78
N ILE A 72 3.02 -2.80 -4.87
CA ILE A 72 1.94 -1.91 -5.33
C ILE A 72 0.83 -1.73 -4.27
N ALA A 73 0.58 -2.77 -3.46
CA ALA A 73 -0.39 -2.73 -2.37
C ALA A 73 0.00 -1.76 -1.25
N SER A 74 1.27 -1.36 -1.15
CA SER A 74 1.76 -0.39 -0.17
C SER A 74 2.12 0.97 -0.78
N SER A 75 1.94 1.14 -2.10
CA SER A 75 2.42 2.34 -2.81
C SER A 75 1.80 3.66 -2.33
N SER A 76 0.59 3.63 -1.77
CA SER A 76 -0.12 4.81 -1.26
C SER A 76 0.00 5.01 0.26
N VAL A 77 0.67 4.10 0.97
CA VAL A 77 0.72 4.09 2.45
C VAL A 77 2.12 4.35 3.00
N LEU A 78 3.09 4.56 2.11
CA LEU A 78 4.46 4.95 2.42
C LEU A 78 4.91 6.10 1.50
N GLU A 79 5.94 6.79 1.94
CA GLU A 79 6.60 7.84 1.18
C GLU A 79 8.11 7.66 1.23
N LEU A 80 8.77 7.95 0.11
CA LEU A 80 10.22 7.94 -0.01
C LEU A 80 10.76 9.29 0.43
N LEU A 81 11.82 9.29 1.24
CA LEU A 81 12.45 10.52 1.72
C LEU A 81 13.63 10.91 0.82
N ASP A 82 13.83 12.21 0.61
CA ASP A 82 14.91 12.75 -0.24
C ASP A 82 16.30 12.39 0.28
N ASN A 83 16.47 12.24 1.60
CA ASN A 83 17.71 11.80 2.24
C ASN A 83 17.82 10.28 2.41
N GLY A 84 16.94 9.54 1.73
CA GLY A 84 16.83 8.10 1.84
C GLY A 84 16.02 7.62 3.06
N GLY A 85 15.57 6.38 2.99
CA GLY A 85 14.62 5.82 3.95
C GLY A 85 13.18 5.98 3.48
N VAL A 86 12.25 5.67 4.37
CA VAL A 86 10.81 5.69 4.09
C VAL A 86 10.04 6.15 5.31
N ASN A 87 8.94 6.86 5.11
CA ASN A 87 7.97 7.18 6.16
C ASN A 87 6.62 6.55 5.87
N CYS A 88 5.89 6.19 6.93
CA CYS A 88 4.50 5.79 6.78
C CYS A 88 3.63 7.03 6.57
N ILE A 89 2.51 6.87 5.88
CA ILE A 89 1.63 7.99 5.52
C ILE A 89 1.12 8.76 6.75
N SER A 90 0.95 8.10 7.89
CA SER A 90 0.55 8.76 9.13
C SER A 90 1.65 9.71 9.62
N CYS A 91 2.91 9.27 9.62
CA CYS A 91 4.05 10.12 10.02
C CYS A 91 4.27 11.27 9.04
N THR A 92 4.14 11.05 7.73
CA THR A 92 4.20 12.17 6.76
C THR A 92 3.15 13.22 7.11
N LYS A 93 1.88 12.81 7.23
CA LYS A 93 0.77 13.75 7.48
C LYS A 93 0.96 14.54 8.78
N SER A 94 1.51 13.92 9.82
CA SER A 94 1.81 14.58 11.09
C SER A 94 3.00 15.54 11.02
N SER A 95 3.97 15.25 10.16
CA SER A 95 5.22 16.02 10.08
C SER A 95 5.11 17.36 9.34
N GLY A 96 3.98 17.65 8.69
CA GLY A 96 3.83 18.87 7.89
C GLY A 96 4.85 18.98 6.76
N LEU A 97 5.48 17.87 6.35
CA LEU A 97 6.27 17.77 5.13
C LEU A 97 5.31 18.00 3.96
N HIS A 98 5.07 19.28 3.66
CA HIS A 98 4.57 19.68 2.37
C HIS A 98 5.53 19.11 1.33
N PRO A 99 5.03 18.55 0.20
CA PRO A 99 5.92 18.23 -0.91
C PRO A 99 6.68 19.51 -1.23
N VAL A 100 8.00 19.48 -1.01
CA VAL A 100 8.87 20.58 -1.40
C VAL A 100 8.66 20.73 -2.90
N ARG A 101 7.95 21.78 -3.32
CA ARG A 101 7.99 22.21 -4.72
C ARG A 101 9.46 22.41 -5.01
N SER A 102 10.05 21.58 -5.86
CA SER A 102 11.38 21.83 -6.41
C SER A 102 11.38 23.22 -7.02
N ILE A 103 11.88 24.19 -6.26
CA ILE A 103 12.32 25.47 -6.81
C ILE A 103 13.66 25.16 -7.45
N HIS A 104 13.62 24.70 -8.71
CA HIS A 104 14.79 24.79 -9.57
C HIS A 104 15.11 26.27 -9.73
N THR A 105 16.13 26.71 -9.01
CA THR A 105 16.83 27.96 -9.30
C THR A 105 18.27 27.54 -9.49
N TYR A 106 18.71 27.40 -10.75
CA TYR A 106 19.96 27.90 -11.32
C TYR A 106 19.81 27.82 -12.84
#